data_AF-A0A257LEL0-F1
#
_entry.id   AF-A0A257LEL0-F1
#
_cell.length_a   1.000
_cell.length_b   1.000
_cell.length_c   1.000
_cell.angle_alpha   90.00
_cell.angle_beta   90.00
_cell.angle_gamma   90.00
#
_symmetry.space_group_name_H-M   'P 1'
#
loop_
_entity.id
_entity.type
_entity.pdbx_description
1 polymer ?
#
loop_
_entity_poly.entity_id
_entity_poly.type
_entity_poly.pdbx_seq_one_letter_code
_entity_poly.pdbx_strand_id
1 'polypeptide(L)'
;MRAPLTTTLALAAALLAGAASAQAQDKVTFATNWKAQAAHGGFYQAVADGTYKKFGLDVTIQQGGPSVNNRPLLPAGRIDFLMTGNLLHSFD
;
A
#
# COMPACT_ATOMS: atom_id res chain seq x y z
N MET A 1 43.63 -1.67 34.09
CA MET A 1 42.80 -1.12 33.00
C MET A 1 42.21 -2.28 32.19
N ARG A 2 40.96 -2.66 32.43
CA ARG A 2 40.25 -3.75 31.73
C ARG A 2 38.82 -3.30 31.46
N ALA A 3 38.64 -2.44 30.46
CA ALA A 3 37.31 -1.99 30.02
C ALA A 3 37.12 -1.83 28.48
N PRO A 4 37.80 -2.57 27.57
CA PRO A 4 37.47 -2.48 26.13
C PRO A 4 36.43 -3.52 25.65
N LEU A 5 36.25 -4.64 26.36
CA LEU A 5 35.50 -5.79 25.83
C LEU A 5 33.97 -5.61 25.92
N THR A 6 33.48 -4.99 26.99
CA THR A 6 32.04 -4.77 27.24
C THR A 6 31.43 -3.71 26.32
N THR A 7 32.18 -2.65 25.99
CA THR A 7 31.71 -1.58 25.08
C THR A 7 31.60 -2.08 23.64
N THR A 8 32.52 -2.93 23.21
CA THR A 8 32.52 -3.48 21.84
C THR A 8 31.33 -4.43 21.61
N LEU A 9 30.96 -5.21 22.62
CA LEU A 9 29.83 -6.15 22.54
C LEU A 9 28.47 -5.45 22.50
N ALA A 10 28.32 -4.34 23.24
CA ALA A 10 27.10 -3.53 23.23
C ALA A 10 26.86 -2.84 21.87
N LEU A 11 27.93 -2.39 21.21
CA LEU A 11 27.84 -1.75 19.90
C LEU A 11 27.46 -2.75 18.79
N ALA A 12 28.00 -3.97 18.86
CA ALA A 12 27.65 -5.04 17.92
C ALA A 12 26.17 -5.47 18.07
N ALA A 13 25.67 -5.58 19.30
CA ALA A 13 24.27 -5.90 19.56
C ALA A 13 23.30 -4.81 19.05
N ALA A 14 23.66 -3.54 19.16
CA ALA A 14 22.88 -2.43 18.62
C ALA A 14 22.82 -2.43 17.07
N LEU A 15 23.92 -2.79 16.41
CA LEU A 15 23.95 -2.93 14.94
C LEU A 15 23.10 -4.11 14.44
N LEU A 16 23.08 -5.21 15.18
CA LEU A 16 22.23 -6.38 14.88
C LEU A 16 20.74 -6.11 15.15
N ALA A 17 20.41 -5.30 16.15
CA ALA A 17 19.02 -4.90 16.45
C ALA A 17 18.47 -3.86 15.46
N GLY A 18 19.33 -3.04 14.84
CA GLY A 18 18.96 -2.09 13.80
C GLY A 18 18.68 -2.73 12.43
N ALA A 19 19.03 -4.01 12.24
CA ALA A 19 18.82 -4.75 11.00
C ALA A 19 17.39 -5.32 10.85
N ALA A 20 16.41 -4.80 11.59
CA ALA A 20 15.01 -5.00 11.24
C ALA A 20 14.82 -4.49 9.81
N SER A 21 14.76 -5.41 8.86
CA SER A 21 14.63 -5.12 7.44
C SER A 21 13.38 -4.28 7.24
N ALA A 22 13.54 -3.00 6.89
CA ALA A 22 12.45 -2.22 6.35
C ALA A 22 12.02 -2.90 5.05
N GLN A 23 10.97 -3.71 5.10
CA GLN A 23 10.41 -4.32 3.89
C GLN A 23 9.85 -3.20 3.04
N ALA A 24 10.43 -3.04 1.83
CA ALA A 24 9.90 -2.11 0.85
C ALA A 24 8.42 -2.44 0.64
N GLN A 25 7.58 -1.43 0.80
CA GLN A 25 6.15 -1.60 0.57
C GLN A 25 5.92 -1.64 -0.93
N ASP A 26 5.11 -2.60 -1.40
CA ASP A 26 4.67 -2.62 -2.78
C ASP A 26 3.68 -1.47 -3.00
N LYS A 27 4.01 -0.60 -3.95
CA LYS A 27 3.16 0.54 -4.29
C LYS A 27 2.00 0.04 -5.13
N VAL A 28 0.80 0.38 -4.70
CA VAL A 28 -0.44 -0.03 -5.35
C VAL A 28 -1.35 1.18 -5.53
N THR A 29 -1.84 1.41 -6.73
CA THR A 29 -2.89 2.37 -7.03
C THR A 29 -4.20 1.63 -7.28
N PHE A 30 -5.12 1.71 -6.31
CA PHE A 30 -6.46 1.14 -6.43
C PHE A 30 -7.47 2.21 -6.87
N ALA A 31 -8.07 2.02 -8.04
CA ALA A 31 -9.05 2.93 -8.59
C ALA A 31 -10.48 2.49 -8.26
N THR A 32 -11.30 3.40 -7.72
CA THR A 32 -12.74 3.15 -7.52
C THR A 32 -13.54 3.45 -8.79
N ASN A 33 -14.67 2.77 -8.99
CA ASN A 33 -15.61 3.03 -10.11
C ASN A 33 -16.33 4.39 -9.97
N TRP A 34 -16.47 4.88 -8.74
CA TRP A 34 -17.21 6.09 -8.42
C TRP A 34 -16.52 6.88 -7.30
N LYS A 35 -17.10 8.03 -6.95
CA LYS A 35 -16.70 8.81 -5.77
C LYS A 35 -16.80 7.94 -4.50
N ALA A 36 -16.10 8.34 -3.44
CA ALA A 36 -16.20 7.68 -2.14
C ALA A 36 -17.67 7.56 -1.69
N GLN A 37 -18.09 6.34 -1.35
CA GLN A 37 -19.45 5.99 -0.90
C GLN A 37 -19.34 5.03 0.29
N ALA A 38 -20.43 4.85 1.04
CA ALA A 38 -20.44 4.04 2.25
C ALA A 38 -19.94 2.59 2.00
N ALA A 39 -20.35 1.98 0.88
CA ALA A 39 -19.91 0.65 0.48
C ALA A 39 -18.38 0.55 0.22
N HIS A 40 -17.72 1.68 -0.08
CA HIS A 40 -16.26 1.72 -0.30
C HIS A 40 -15.48 1.85 1.02
N GLY A 41 -16.18 2.04 2.15
CA GLY A 41 -15.57 2.40 3.44
C GLY A 41 -14.46 1.45 3.89
N GLY A 42 -14.59 0.15 3.64
CA GLY A 42 -13.56 -0.84 3.99
C GLY A 42 -12.20 -0.56 3.35
N PHE A 43 -12.17 -0.10 2.09
CA PHE A 43 -10.93 0.23 1.39
C PHE A 43 -10.25 1.45 2.00
N TYR A 44 -11.02 2.49 2.32
CA TYR A 44 -10.50 3.70 2.95
C TYR A 44 -10.07 3.47 4.40
N GLN A 45 -10.83 2.64 5.13
CA GLN A 45 -10.50 2.25 6.50
C GLN A 45 -9.15 1.51 6.55
N ALA A 46 -8.90 0.58 5.62
CA ALA A 46 -7.63 -0.14 5.53
C ALA A 46 -6.41 0.75 5.22
N VAL A 47 -6.62 1.90 4.57
CA VAL A 47 -5.60 2.95 4.44
C VAL A 47 -5.43 3.68 5.77
N ALA A 48 -6.53 4.10 6.39
CA ALA A 48 -6.56 4.93 7.59
C ALA A 48 -5.98 4.24 8.84
N ASP A 49 -6.28 2.96 9.05
CA ASP A 49 -5.77 2.16 10.18
C ASP A 49 -4.44 1.45 9.90
N GLY A 50 -3.90 1.60 8.69
CA GLY A 50 -2.63 1.00 8.30
C GLY A 50 -2.69 -0.50 8.03
N THR A 51 -3.88 -1.09 7.86
CA THR A 51 -4.03 -2.51 7.49
C THR A 51 -3.19 -2.85 6.25
N TYR A 52 -3.22 -2.02 5.20
CA TYR A 52 -2.39 -2.26 4.00
C TYR A 52 -0.89 -2.29 4.31
N LYS A 53 -0.40 -1.32 5.09
CA LYS A 53 1.01 -1.23 5.48
C LYS A 53 1.46 -2.43 6.31
N LYS A 54 0.58 -2.93 7.19
CA LYS A 54 0.84 -4.16 7.96
C LYS A 54 1.07 -5.37 7.05
N PHE A 55 0.47 -5.38 5.86
CA PHE A 55 0.62 -6.44 4.86
C PHE A 55 1.62 -6.08 3.75
N GLY A 56 2.44 -5.04 3.93
CA GLY A 56 3.50 -4.71 2.97
C GLY A 56 3.04 -3.87 1.77
N LEU A 57 1.85 -3.27 1.81
CA LEU A 57 1.29 -2.50 0.70
C LEU A 57 1.22 -1.00 1.03
N ASP A 58 1.76 -0.17 0.12
CA ASP A 58 1.58 1.28 0.11
C ASP A 58 0.48 1.64 -0.89
N VAL A 59 -0.77 1.61 -0.41
CA VAL A 59 -1.96 1.77 -1.25
C VAL A 59 -2.36 3.24 -1.37
N THR A 60 -2.44 3.71 -2.61
CA THR A 60 -3.10 4.96 -2.99
C THR A 60 -4.47 4.65 -3.58
N ILE A 61 -5.52 5.30 -3.07
CA ILE A 61 -6.87 5.20 -3.65
C ILE A 61 -7.11 6.34 -4.63
N GLN A 62 -7.32 6.01 -5.90
CA GLN A 62 -7.72 6.95 -6.94
C GLN A 62 -9.25 6.94 -7.09
N GLN A 63 -9.90 8.05 -6.79
CA GLN A 63 -11.36 8.13 -6.91
C GLN A 63 -11.82 8.17 -8.37
N GLY A 64 -12.89 7.42 -8.65
CA GLY A 64 -13.69 7.54 -9.87
C GLY A 64 -14.69 8.69 -9.81
N GLY A 65 -15.62 8.71 -10.75
CA GLY A 65 -16.69 9.70 -10.82
C GLY A 65 -17.21 9.91 -12.25
N PRO A 66 -18.19 10.80 -12.44
CA PRO A 66 -18.86 11.00 -13.73
C PRO A 66 -17.90 11.48 -14.85
N SER A 67 -16.79 12.12 -14.48
CA SER A 67 -15.81 12.66 -15.42
C SER A 67 -14.50 11.86 -15.44
N VAL A 68 -14.46 10.68 -14.80
CA VAL A 68 -13.25 9.88 -14.65
C VAL A 68 -13.42 8.54 -15.36
N ASN A 69 -12.57 8.26 -16.35
CA ASN A 69 -12.52 6.95 -16.99
C ASN A 69 -11.23 6.23 -16.58
N ASN A 70 -11.32 5.40 -15.54
CA ASN A 70 -10.18 4.64 -15.01
C ASN A 70 -9.87 3.37 -15.81
N ARG A 71 -10.78 2.89 -16.66
CA ARG A 71 -10.63 1.66 -17.45
C ARG A 71 -9.38 1.62 -18.33
N PRO A 72 -9.07 2.64 -19.17
CA PRO A 72 -7.85 2.62 -19.98
C PRO A 72 -6.57 2.72 -19.15
N LEU A 73 -6.66 3.13 -17.88
CA LEU A 73 -5.48 3.28 -17.02
C LEU A 73 -4.93 1.93 -16.55
N LEU A 74 -5.78 0.91 -16.44
CA LEU A 74 -5.39 -0.43 -15.99
C LEU A 74 -4.43 -1.12 -16.97
N PRO A 75 -4.78 -1.32 -18.27
CA PRO A 75 -3.85 -1.91 -19.23
C PRO A 75 -2.65 -1.00 -19.53
N ALA A 76 -2.76 0.31 -19.28
CA ALA A 76 -1.65 1.26 -19.40
C ALA A 76 -0.68 1.21 -18.19
N GLY A 77 -0.93 0.38 -17.18
CA GLY A 77 -0.09 0.27 -15.97
C GLY A 77 -0.09 1.53 -15.11
N ARG A 78 -1.12 2.37 -15.23
CA ARG A 78 -1.28 3.62 -14.46
C ARG A 78 -2.07 3.42 -13.18
N ILE A 79 -2.82 2.32 -13.08
CA ILE A 79 -3.48 1.81 -11.88
C ILE A 79 -3.28 0.29 -11.85
N ASP A 80 -3.30 -0.31 -10.67
CA ASP A 80 -3.05 -1.75 -10.49
C ASP A 80 -4.34 -2.55 -10.32
N PHE A 81 -5.36 -1.92 -9.73
CA PHE A 81 -6.66 -2.51 -9.52
C PHE A 81 -7.76 -1.51 -9.86
N LEU A 82 -8.86 -2.02 -10.41
CA LEU A 82 -10.04 -1.23 -10.74
C LEU A 82 -11.28 -1.90 -10.13
N MET A 83 -11.97 -1.18 -9.27
CA MET A 83 -13.32 -1.58 -8.85
C MET A 83 -14.25 -1.43 -10.05
N THR A 84 -14.98 -2.49 -10.38
CA THR A 84 -15.98 -2.48 -11.46
C THR A 84 -17.38 -2.24 -10.87
N GLY A 85 -18.35 -1.83 -11.69
CA GLY A 85 -19.70 -1.49 -11.22
C GLY A 85 -20.84 -2.07 -12.03
N ASN A 86 -20.56 -2.63 -13.21
CA ASN A 86 -21.57 -3.17 -14.11
C ASN A 86 -21.00 -4.29 -15.00
N LEU A 87 -21.92 -5.09 -15.57
CA LEU A 87 -21.61 -6.25 -16.40
C LEU A 87 -20.90 -5.93 -17.72
N LEU A 88 -20.89 -4.66 -18.14
CA LEU A 88 -20.28 -4.25 -19.40
C LEU A 88 -18.76 -4.50 -19.40
N HIS A 89 -18.13 -4.50 -18.23
CA HIS A 89 -16.71 -4.86 -18.05
C HIS A 89 -16.35 -6.28 -18.51
N SER A 90 -17.31 -7.17 -18.71
CA SER A 90 -17.05 -8.57 -19.10
C SER A 90 -16.86 -8.78 -20.60
N PHE A 91 -17.04 -7.74 -21.42
CA PHE A 91 -17.04 -7.85 -22.89
C PHE A 91 -15.87 -7.12 -23.57
N ASP A 92 -14.90 -6.65 -22.76
CA ASP A 92 -13.67 -5.99 -23.20
C ASP A 92 -12.50 -6.99 -23.26
#